data_AF-A0A0K2ZGD4-F1
#
_entry.id   AF-A0A0K2ZGD4-F1
#
_cell.length_a   1.000
_cell.length_b   1.000
_cell.length_c   1.000
_cell.angle_alpha   90.00
_cell.angle_beta   90.00
_cell.angle_gamma   90.00
#
_symmetry.space_group_name_H-M   'P 1'
#
loop_
_entity.id
_entity.type
_entity.pdbx_description
1 polymer ?
#
loop_
_entity_poly.entity_id
_entity_poly.type
_entity_poly.pdbx_seq_one_letter_code
_entity_poly.pdbx_strand_id
1 'polypeptide(L)'
;MGKDYYEVLGIRPNAGPEEIELAYRGRRSQYHPDRYANADGETQTWATSRMQDVNGAYAVLKDPAERALFDHVRQSHASGSAAHPRRPDAAPAPSLKEALGHLVFDDEPFERVFVSPHIPRKKLDGAIQSYGEGIHPKDVVALIDDTLFGGAREGILITESEIRFKGAFQPVDTRLLGCLKEISAEGKYVYINGERYAELNIPNRDDLRTLFEAVTRYLQESA
;
A
#
# COMPACT_ATOMS: atom_id res chain seq x y z
N MET A 1 -11.74 5.10 -0.90
CA MET A 1 -11.72 6.09 0.19
C MET A 1 -10.66 5.62 1.16
N GLY A 2 -9.47 6.23 1.12
CA GLY A 2 -8.42 5.92 2.12
C GLY A 2 -8.94 6.22 3.52
N LYS A 3 -8.60 5.39 4.50
CA LYS A 3 -9.01 5.59 5.90
C LYS A 3 -8.37 6.89 6.40
N ASP A 4 -9.18 7.85 6.85
CA ASP A 4 -8.66 9.05 7.49
C ASP A 4 -8.16 8.69 8.91
N TYR A 5 -6.85 8.69 9.12
CA TYR A 5 -6.24 8.33 10.40
C TYR A 5 -6.68 9.24 11.56
N TYR A 6 -7.06 10.49 11.26
CA TYR A 6 -7.63 11.38 12.26
C TYR A 6 -9.03 10.91 12.68
N GLU A 7 -9.85 10.41 11.75
CA GLU A 7 -11.16 9.83 12.06
C GLU A 7 -11.04 8.51 12.83
N VAL A 8 -10.06 7.68 12.50
CA VAL A 8 -9.78 6.43 13.22
C VAL A 8 -9.45 6.69 14.69
N LEU A 9 -8.59 7.67 14.97
CA LEU A 9 -8.30 8.08 16.35
C LEU A 9 -9.45 8.91 16.96
N GLY A 10 -10.29 9.54 16.14
CA GLY A 10 -11.40 10.40 16.56
C GLY A 10 -10.96 11.80 16.97
N ILE A 11 -9.91 12.32 16.33
CA ILE A 11 -9.30 13.62 16.60
C ILE A 11 -9.36 14.52 15.37
N ARG A 12 -9.04 15.79 15.53
CA ARG A 12 -8.97 16.74 14.42
C ARG A 12 -7.59 16.71 13.75
N PRO A 13 -7.47 17.11 12.47
CA PRO A 13 -6.18 17.17 11.77
C PRO A 13 -5.15 18.11 12.41
N ASN A 14 -5.60 19.09 13.19
CA ASN A 14 -4.75 20.02 13.95
C ASN A 14 -4.41 19.55 15.37
N ALA A 15 -4.75 18.30 15.73
CA ALA A 15 -4.48 17.74 17.06
C ALA A 15 -2.97 17.72 17.38
N GLY A 16 -2.63 18.09 18.62
CA GLY A 16 -1.25 18.04 19.10
C GLY A 16 -0.76 16.60 19.36
N PRO A 17 0.55 16.39 19.55
CA PRO A 17 1.11 15.07 19.86
C PRO A 17 0.52 14.45 21.15
N GLU A 18 0.26 15.26 22.17
CA GLU A 18 -0.38 14.80 23.41
C GLU A 18 -1.83 14.32 23.20
N GLU A 19 -2.57 15.00 22.31
CA GLU A 19 -3.95 14.64 21.96
C GLU A 19 -3.99 13.34 21.14
N ILE A 20 -3.03 13.15 20.22
CA ILE A 20 -2.84 11.90 19.47
C ILE A 20 -2.55 10.74 20.42
N GLU A 21 -1.65 10.92 21.37
CA GLU A 21 -1.30 9.89 22.34
C GLU A 21 -2.48 9.56 23.28
N LEU A 22 -3.20 10.58 23.74
CA LEU A 22 -4.40 10.41 24.57
C LEU A 22 -5.50 9.64 23.81
N ALA A 23 -5.76 10.01 22.56
CA ALA A 23 -6.74 9.35 21.71
C ALA A 23 -6.36 7.89 21.43
N TYR A 24 -5.08 7.62 21.13
CA TYR A 24 -4.58 6.26 20.97
C TYR A 24 -4.79 5.42 22.23
N ARG A 25 -4.44 5.94 23.42
CA ARG A 25 -4.68 5.23 24.69
C ARG A 25 -6.15 4.93 24.91
N GLY A 26 -7.04 5.90 24.63
CA GLY A 26 -8.49 5.73 24.73
C GLY A 26 -9.03 4.65 23.79
N ARG A 27 -8.64 4.69 22.51
CA ARG A 27 -9.06 3.72 21.48
C ARG A 27 -8.48 2.33 21.72
N ARG A 28 -7.21 2.23 22.12
CA ARG A 28 -6.58 0.98 22.51
C ARG A 28 -7.30 0.35 23.70
N SER A 29 -7.64 1.14 24.71
CA SER A 29 -8.45 0.64 25.82
C SER A 29 -9.82 0.18 25.35
N GLN A 30 -10.47 0.91 24.44
CA GLN A 30 -11.78 0.55 23.90
C GLN A 30 -11.77 -0.77 23.14
N TYR A 31 -10.78 -1.00 22.28
CA TYR A 31 -10.73 -2.15 21.36
C TYR A 31 -9.79 -3.28 21.80
N HIS A 32 -9.28 -3.25 23.05
CA HIS A 32 -8.36 -4.28 23.54
C HIS A 32 -8.98 -5.68 23.47
N PRO A 33 -8.29 -6.69 22.91
CA PRO A 33 -8.84 -8.05 22.77
C PRO A 33 -9.28 -8.64 24.11
N ASP A 34 -8.58 -8.34 25.21
CA ASP A 34 -8.96 -8.79 26.56
C ASP A 34 -10.37 -8.35 26.98
N ARG A 35 -10.88 -7.21 26.50
CA ARG A 35 -12.24 -6.76 26.81
C ARG A 35 -13.32 -7.59 26.12
N TYR A 36 -12.95 -8.27 25.04
CA TYR A 36 -13.84 -9.05 24.20
C TYR A 36 -13.50 -10.54 24.22
N ALA A 37 -12.62 -10.97 25.14
CA ALA A 37 -12.17 -12.36 25.25
C ALA A 37 -13.32 -13.37 25.42
N ASN A 38 -14.45 -12.93 25.99
CA ASN A 38 -15.66 -13.76 26.19
C ASN A 38 -16.82 -13.41 25.23
N ALA A 39 -16.59 -12.54 24.25
CA ALA A 39 -17.60 -12.19 23.25
C ALA A 39 -17.69 -13.26 22.14
N ASP A 40 -18.71 -13.17 21.30
CA ASP A 40 -18.83 -13.98 20.10
C ASP A 40 -17.71 -13.68 19.09
N GLY A 41 -17.47 -14.62 18.16
CA GLY A 41 -16.36 -14.54 17.21
C GLY A 41 -16.44 -13.34 16.25
N GLU A 42 -17.64 -12.85 15.95
CA GLU A 42 -17.81 -11.65 15.11
C GLU A 42 -17.37 -10.40 15.87
N THR A 43 -17.81 -10.26 17.14
CA THR A 43 -17.39 -9.17 18.02
C THR A 43 -15.88 -9.17 18.28
N GLN A 44 -15.26 -10.32 18.43
CA GLN A 44 -13.80 -10.45 18.58
C GLN A 44 -13.05 -10.01 17.32
N THR A 45 -13.54 -10.42 16.15
CA THR A 45 -12.96 -10.05 14.85
C THR A 45 -13.10 -8.55 14.62
N TRP A 46 -14.25 -7.97 14.93
CA TRP A 46 -14.49 -6.52 14.86
C TRP A 46 -13.53 -5.74 15.78
N ALA A 47 -13.37 -6.16 17.04
CA ALA A 47 -12.47 -5.48 17.98
C ALA A 47 -11.01 -5.55 17.51
N THR A 48 -10.59 -6.70 16.98
CA THR A 48 -9.23 -6.91 16.46
C THR A 48 -8.97 -6.03 15.25
N SER A 49 -9.90 -5.97 14.30
CA SER A 49 -9.81 -5.08 13.12
C SER A 49 -9.74 -3.60 13.53
N ARG A 50 -10.58 -3.18 14.48
CA ARG A 50 -10.53 -1.79 15.01
C ARG A 50 -9.21 -1.49 15.71
N MET A 51 -8.66 -2.43 16.47
CA MET A 51 -7.35 -2.27 17.10
C MET A 51 -6.23 -2.14 16.07
N GLN A 52 -6.26 -2.92 14.99
CA GLN A 52 -5.29 -2.83 13.90
C GLN A 52 -5.33 -1.46 13.23
N ASP A 53 -6.52 -0.93 12.95
CA ASP A 53 -6.70 0.42 12.40
C ASP A 53 -6.13 1.49 13.33
N VAL A 54 -6.42 1.40 14.63
CA VAL A 54 -5.92 2.34 15.65
C VAL A 54 -4.39 2.32 15.75
N ASN A 55 -3.79 1.12 15.67
CA ASN A 55 -2.34 0.98 15.68
C ASN A 55 -1.69 1.57 14.42
N GLY A 56 -2.28 1.32 13.24
CA GLY A 56 -1.81 1.88 11.97
C GLY A 56 -1.91 3.41 11.95
N ALA A 57 -3.04 3.98 12.37
CA ALA A 57 -3.23 5.42 12.47
C ALA A 57 -2.23 6.06 13.44
N TYR A 58 -2.01 5.46 14.61
CA TYR A 58 -1.04 5.96 15.57
C TYR A 58 0.41 5.86 15.07
N ALA A 59 0.76 4.79 14.34
CA ALA A 59 2.11 4.63 13.80
C ALA A 59 2.50 5.81 12.88
N VAL A 60 1.58 6.22 12.00
CA VAL A 60 1.79 7.34 11.06
C VAL A 60 1.68 8.70 11.76
N LEU A 61 0.69 8.90 12.63
CA LEU A 61 0.43 10.21 13.22
C LEU A 61 1.38 10.59 14.37
N LYS A 62 2.03 9.62 15.03
CA LYS A 62 2.97 9.90 16.14
C LYS A 62 4.29 10.50 15.64
N ASP A 63 4.71 10.16 14.42
CA ASP A 63 5.95 10.64 13.85
C ASP A 63 5.67 11.93 13.06
N PRO A 64 6.31 13.07 13.40
CA PRO A 64 6.04 14.33 12.72
C PRO A 64 6.34 14.30 11.22
N ALA A 65 7.33 13.53 10.78
CA ALA A 65 7.69 13.40 9.37
C ALA A 65 6.66 12.54 8.62
N GLU A 66 6.28 11.39 9.17
CA GLU A 66 5.24 10.54 8.57
C GLU A 66 3.87 11.24 8.54
N ARG A 67 3.53 11.99 9.60
CA ARG A 67 2.31 12.80 9.66
C ARG A 67 2.28 13.89 8.60
N ALA A 68 3.39 14.62 8.42
CA ALA A 68 3.46 15.68 7.41
C ALA A 68 3.28 15.12 5.99
N LEU A 69 3.84 13.93 5.73
CA LEU A 69 3.66 13.23 4.46
C LEU A 69 2.20 12.78 4.26
N PHE A 70 1.59 12.20 5.29
CA PHE A 70 0.17 11.85 5.28
C PHE A 70 -0.72 13.06 5.01
N ASP A 71 -0.43 14.20 5.65
CA ASP A 71 -1.19 15.44 5.46
C ASP A 71 -1.07 15.99 4.03
N HIS A 72 0.11 15.90 3.42
CA HIS A 72 0.33 16.33 2.03
C HIS A 72 -0.48 15.48 1.04
N VAL A 73 -0.47 14.16 1.20
CA VAL A 73 -1.27 13.23 0.39
C VAL A 73 -2.77 13.48 0.62
N ARG A 74 -3.21 13.62 1.87
CA ARG A 74 -4.60 13.91 2.24
C ARG A 74 -5.13 15.20 1.60
N GLN A 75 -4.32 16.26 1.56
CA GLN A 75 -4.67 17.54 0.92
C GLN A 75 -4.75 17.43 -0.61
N SER A 76 -3.87 16.62 -1.21
CA SER A 76 -3.86 16.37 -2.66
C SER A 76 -5.12 15.62 -3.12
N HIS A 77 -5.57 14.64 -2.33
CA HIS A 77 -6.83 13.93 -2.57
C HIS A 77 -8.08 14.75 -2.24
N ALA A 78 -8.01 15.68 -1.27
CA ALA A 78 -9.10 16.61 -0.97
C ALA A 78 -9.31 17.67 -2.08
N SER A 79 -8.30 17.89 -2.93
CA SER A 79 -8.33 18.90 -4.00
C SER A 79 -8.98 18.41 -5.31
N GLY A 80 -9.55 17.20 -5.33
CA GLY A 80 -10.27 16.63 -6.48
C GLY A 80 -11.63 17.25 -6.82
N SER A 81 -12.01 18.39 -6.23
CA SER A 81 -13.24 19.11 -6.57
C SER A 81 -13.14 20.61 -6.27
N ALA A 82 -12.46 21.34 -7.14
CA ALA A 82 -12.85 22.70 -7.53
C ALA A 82 -11.96 23.17 -8.68
N ALA A 83 -12.59 23.49 -9.81
CA ALA A 83 -11.94 24.10 -10.96
C ALA A 83 -11.21 25.41 -10.58
N HIS A 84 -9.97 25.57 -11.02
CA HIS A 84 -9.32 26.88 -11.24
C HIS A 84 -8.44 26.79 -12.49
N PRO A 85 -8.49 27.78 -13.40
CA PRO A 85 -7.69 27.77 -14.62
C PRO A 85 -6.33 28.48 -14.44
N ARG A 86 -5.38 28.11 -15.32
CA ARG A 86 -4.01 28.63 -15.59
C ARG A 86 -2.89 27.94 -14.79
N ARG A 87 -1.76 27.53 -15.38
CA ARG A 87 -1.04 27.91 -16.63
C ARG A 87 -0.53 26.67 -17.40
N PRO A 88 -0.20 26.82 -18.70
CA PRO A 88 0.62 25.87 -19.43
C PRO A 88 2.10 26.11 -19.10
N ASP A 89 2.78 25.09 -18.55
CA ASP A 89 4.18 24.72 -18.83
C ASP A 89 4.61 23.63 -17.84
N ALA A 90 5.30 22.62 -18.38
CA ALA A 90 5.57 21.28 -17.86
C ALA A 90 4.35 20.33 -17.92
N ALA A 91 4.41 19.35 -18.81
CA ALA A 91 3.55 18.18 -18.71
C ALA A 91 3.73 17.59 -17.31
N PRO A 92 2.65 17.21 -16.61
CA PRO A 92 2.80 16.45 -15.37
C PRO A 92 3.62 15.21 -15.69
N ALA A 93 4.57 14.86 -14.80
CA ALA A 93 5.25 13.59 -14.91
C ALA A 93 4.18 12.48 -15.07
N PRO A 94 4.35 11.55 -16.02
CA PRO A 94 3.35 10.52 -16.28
C PRO A 94 3.11 9.74 -15.00
N SER A 95 1.87 9.38 -14.67
CA SER A 95 1.58 8.63 -13.43
C SER A 95 2.27 7.25 -13.47
N LEU A 96 2.45 6.57 -12.32
CA LEU A 96 3.10 5.26 -12.32
C LEU A 96 2.31 4.26 -13.20
N LYS A 97 0.98 4.35 -13.20
CA LYS A 97 0.12 3.57 -14.09
C LYS A 97 0.42 3.83 -15.57
N GLU A 98 0.70 5.06 -15.97
CA GLU A 98 1.06 5.40 -17.36
C GLU A 98 2.49 4.92 -17.67
N ALA A 99 3.40 5.09 -16.72
CA ALA A 99 4.78 4.63 -16.82
C ALA A 99 4.90 3.10 -16.90
N LEU A 100 3.99 2.34 -16.28
CA LEU A 100 4.00 0.87 -16.33
C LEU A 100 3.06 0.31 -17.39
N GLY A 101 2.04 1.04 -17.83
CA GLY A 101 0.96 0.51 -18.68
C GLY A 101 1.37 -0.01 -20.06
N HIS A 102 2.61 0.26 -20.49
CA HIS A 102 3.19 -0.28 -21.72
C HIS A 102 3.92 -1.63 -21.52
N LEU A 103 4.15 -2.03 -20.26
CA LEU A 103 4.73 -3.33 -19.95
C LEU A 103 3.68 -4.42 -20.15
N VAL A 104 4.04 -5.39 -20.97
CA VAL A 104 3.28 -6.62 -21.17
C VAL A 104 4.23 -7.75 -20.83
N PHE A 105 3.86 -8.57 -19.86
CA PHE A 105 4.57 -9.79 -19.51
C PHE A 105 3.88 -10.93 -20.28
N ASP A 106 4.66 -11.85 -20.86
CA ASP A 106 4.16 -12.81 -21.84
C ASP A 106 3.04 -13.71 -21.28
N ASP A 107 2.09 -14.07 -22.17
CA ASP A 107 0.88 -14.90 -21.96
C ASP A 107 1.21 -16.40 -21.74
N GLU A 108 2.31 -16.68 -21.02
CA GLU A 108 2.69 -18.03 -20.62
C GLU A 108 1.75 -18.50 -19.48
N PRO A 109 1.41 -19.81 -19.39
CA PRO A 109 0.45 -20.35 -18.42
C PRO A 109 0.85 -20.19 -16.93
N PHE A 110 1.99 -19.54 -16.67
CA PHE A 110 2.53 -19.25 -15.35
C PHE A 110 2.89 -17.78 -15.13
N GLU A 111 2.31 -16.84 -15.89
CA GLU A 111 2.48 -15.40 -15.64
C GLU A 111 2.13 -15.07 -14.18
N ARG A 112 3.07 -14.39 -13.50
CA ARG A 112 2.95 -14.00 -12.08
C ARG A 112 3.09 -12.51 -11.84
N VAL A 113 3.43 -11.73 -12.86
CA VAL A 113 3.63 -10.29 -12.77
C VAL A 113 2.60 -9.64 -13.67
N PHE A 114 1.68 -8.88 -13.09
CA PHE A 114 0.56 -8.27 -13.80
C PHE A 114 0.60 -6.76 -13.62
N VAL A 115 0.27 -6.02 -14.68
CA VAL A 115 0.22 -4.54 -14.66
C VAL A 115 -1.13 -4.06 -15.17
N SER A 116 -1.65 -3.00 -14.56
CA SER A 116 -2.91 -2.38 -14.98
C SER A 116 -2.79 -1.85 -16.43
N PRO A 117 -3.79 -2.08 -17.29
CA PRO A 117 -5.14 -2.56 -16.99
C PRO A 117 -5.30 -4.09 -17.03
N HIS A 118 -4.25 -4.86 -17.31
CA HIS A 118 -4.30 -6.30 -17.60
C HIS A 118 -4.18 -7.20 -16.35
N ILE A 119 -4.68 -6.77 -15.20
CA ILE A 119 -4.64 -7.58 -13.97
C ILE A 119 -5.87 -8.50 -13.91
N PRO A 120 -5.72 -9.84 -13.86
CA PRO A 120 -6.87 -10.73 -13.77
C PRO A 120 -7.68 -10.47 -12.50
N ARG A 121 -9.00 -10.25 -12.65
CA ARG A 121 -9.89 -9.87 -11.54
C ARG A 121 -9.82 -10.82 -10.34
N LYS A 122 -9.73 -12.14 -10.59
CA LYS A 122 -9.61 -13.15 -9.52
C LYS A 122 -8.32 -12.99 -8.69
N LYS A 123 -7.21 -12.62 -9.33
CA LYS A 123 -5.92 -12.38 -8.66
C LYS A 123 -6.00 -11.09 -7.83
N LEU A 124 -6.54 -10.04 -8.44
CA LEU A 124 -6.75 -8.75 -7.80
C LEU A 124 -7.64 -8.87 -6.55
N ASP A 125 -8.77 -9.58 -6.65
CA ASP A 125 -9.66 -9.84 -5.52
C ASP A 125 -8.94 -10.63 -4.41
N GLY A 126 -8.13 -11.63 -4.78
CA GLY A 126 -7.33 -12.42 -3.84
C GLY A 126 -6.29 -11.60 -3.08
N ALA A 127 -5.59 -10.69 -3.78
CA ALA A 127 -4.61 -9.79 -3.18
C ALA A 127 -5.28 -8.77 -2.26
N ILE A 128 -6.38 -8.14 -2.70
CA ILE A 128 -7.12 -7.15 -1.92
C ILE A 128 -7.70 -7.76 -0.65
N GLN A 129 -8.31 -8.94 -0.76
CA GLN A 129 -8.84 -9.64 0.41
C GLN A 129 -7.75 -10.06 1.40
N SER A 130 -6.52 -10.31 0.92
CA SER A 130 -5.45 -10.88 1.75
C SER A 130 -4.52 -9.83 2.38
N TYR A 131 -4.17 -8.79 1.63
CA TYR A 131 -3.21 -7.75 2.08
C TYR A 131 -3.45 -6.36 1.49
N GLY A 132 -4.40 -6.20 0.57
CA GLY A 132 -4.79 -4.91 0.02
C GLY A 132 -5.93 -4.21 0.78
N GLU A 133 -6.04 -4.42 2.10
CA GLU A 133 -7.09 -3.77 2.88
C GLU A 133 -7.02 -2.24 2.73
N GLY A 134 -8.15 -1.62 2.37
CA GLY A 134 -8.25 -0.17 2.13
C GLY A 134 -7.84 0.28 0.73
N ILE A 135 -7.27 -0.60 -0.10
CA ILE A 135 -6.94 -0.31 -1.50
C ILE A 135 -8.16 -0.63 -2.38
N HIS A 136 -8.53 0.33 -3.24
CA HIS A 136 -9.57 0.07 -4.23
C HIS A 136 -8.96 -0.65 -5.45
N PRO A 137 -9.65 -1.64 -6.06
CA PRO A 137 -9.08 -2.42 -7.18
C PRO A 137 -8.52 -1.61 -8.35
N LYS A 138 -9.09 -0.43 -8.60
CA LYS A 138 -8.66 0.46 -9.69
C LYS A 138 -7.34 1.20 -9.41
N ASP A 139 -6.93 1.24 -8.15
CA ASP A 139 -5.74 1.96 -7.69
C ASP A 139 -4.49 1.06 -7.74
N VAL A 140 -4.68 -0.25 -7.96
CA VAL A 140 -3.59 -1.21 -8.16
C VAL A 140 -3.00 -1.02 -9.54
N VAL A 141 -1.72 -0.65 -9.59
CA VAL A 141 -0.97 -0.45 -10.83
C VAL A 141 -0.19 -1.70 -11.23
N ALA A 142 0.29 -2.48 -10.26
CA ALA A 142 0.96 -3.75 -10.50
C ALA A 142 0.67 -4.75 -9.39
N LEU A 143 0.66 -6.04 -9.75
CA LEU A 143 0.44 -7.15 -8.86
C LEU A 143 1.41 -8.28 -9.20
N ILE A 144 2.15 -8.76 -8.21
CA ILE A 144 3.04 -9.89 -8.29
C ILE A 144 2.48 -11.00 -7.41
N ASP A 145 2.20 -12.15 -8.00
CA ASP A 145 1.63 -13.32 -7.33
C ASP A 145 2.71 -14.34 -6.95
N ASP A 146 3.03 -14.43 -5.65
CA ASP A 146 3.99 -15.40 -5.13
C ASP A 146 3.35 -16.70 -4.59
N THR A 147 2.05 -16.88 -4.79
CA THR A 147 1.37 -18.08 -4.29
C THR A 147 1.67 -19.31 -5.15
N LEU A 148 1.81 -20.49 -4.54
CA LEU A 148 2.01 -21.74 -5.28
C LEU A 148 0.87 -22.01 -6.30
N PHE A 149 -0.38 -21.87 -5.86
CA PHE A 149 -1.57 -22.19 -6.67
C PHE A 149 -2.16 -21.01 -7.46
N GLY A 150 -1.50 -19.85 -7.43
CA GLY A 150 -1.93 -18.71 -8.22
C GLY A 150 -3.19 -18.02 -7.69
N GLY A 151 -3.36 -17.94 -6.38
CA GLY A 151 -4.44 -17.18 -5.74
C GLY A 151 -4.11 -15.71 -5.49
N ALA A 152 -2.87 -15.25 -5.72
CA ALA A 152 -2.38 -13.90 -5.41
C ALA A 152 -2.66 -13.42 -3.98
N ARG A 153 -2.83 -14.34 -3.03
CA ARG A 153 -2.98 -14.04 -1.60
C ARG A 153 -1.65 -13.71 -0.91
N GLU A 154 -0.54 -13.93 -1.61
CA GLU A 154 0.85 -13.69 -1.21
C GLU A 154 1.57 -13.06 -2.41
N GLY A 155 2.60 -12.26 -2.13
CA GLY A 155 3.36 -11.52 -3.13
C GLY A 155 3.31 -10.02 -2.89
N ILE A 156 3.40 -9.24 -3.98
CA ILE A 156 3.54 -7.78 -3.92
C ILE A 156 2.39 -7.12 -4.66
N LEU A 157 1.87 -6.03 -4.08
CA LEU A 157 0.89 -5.15 -4.70
C LEU A 157 1.47 -3.74 -4.72
N ILE A 158 1.40 -3.07 -5.87
CA ILE A 158 1.86 -1.69 -6.05
C ILE A 158 0.66 -0.84 -6.44
N THR A 159 0.54 0.33 -5.81
CA THR A 159 -0.39 1.41 -6.18
C THR A 159 0.40 2.65 -6.58
N GLU A 160 -0.27 3.76 -6.88
CA GLU A 160 0.40 5.05 -7.11
C GLU A 160 1.08 5.61 -5.83
N SER A 161 0.64 5.19 -4.64
CA SER A 161 1.10 5.77 -3.36
C SER A 161 1.92 4.82 -2.49
N GLU A 162 1.73 3.52 -2.63
CA GLU A 162 2.32 2.52 -1.73
C GLU A 162 2.59 1.17 -2.41
N ILE A 163 3.60 0.48 -1.92
CA ILE A 163 3.94 -0.91 -2.20
C ILE A 163 3.67 -1.74 -0.95
N ARG A 164 3.01 -2.88 -1.12
CA ARG A 164 2.72 -3.84 -0.06
C ARG A 164 3.29 -5.20 -0.41
N PHE A 165 3.85 -5.88 0.58
CA PHE A 165 4.35 -7.24 0.47
C PHE A 165 3.69 -8.10 1.55
N LYS A 166 3.28 -9.30 1.16
CA LYS A 166 2.86 -10.36 2.09
C LYS A 166 3.52 -11.67 1.70
N GLY A 167 4.45 -12.12 2.54
CA GLY A 167 4.98 -13.49 2.50
C GLY A 167 4.10 -14.48 3.25
N ALA A 168 4.33 -15.78 3.03
CA ALA A 168 3.65 -16.85 3.75
C ALA A 168 3.88 -16.71 5.27
N PHE A 169 2.79 -16.66 6.03
CA PHE A 169 2.79 -16.48 7.50
C PHE A 169 3.48 -15.19 8.00
N GLN A 170 3.67 -14.20 7.13
CA GLN A 170 4.27 -12.92 7.49
C GLN A 170 3.21 -11.82 7.59
N PRO A 171 3.41 -10.82 8.47
CA PRO A 171 2.59 -9.61 8.42
C PRO A 171 2.79 -8.87 7.10
N VAL A 172 1.83 -8.02 6.74
CA VAL A 172 1.94 -7.18 5.54
C VAL A 172 2.95 -6.07 5.82
N ASP A 173 4.01 -5.99 5.02
CA ASP A 173 4.96 -4.86 5.03
C ASP A 173 4.52 -3.85 3.97
N THR A 174 4.24 -2.61 4.39
CA THR A 174 3.78 -1.52 3.53
C THR A 174 4.79 -0.38 3.53
N ARG A 175 5.17 0.10 2.34
CA ARG A 175 6.07 1.25 2.15
C ARG A 175 5.43 2.28 1.22
N LEU A 176 5.56 3.55 1.55
CA LEU A 176 5.06 4.65 0.72
C LEU A 176 6.00 4.89 -0.46
N LEU A 177 5.48 4.86 -1.69
CA LEU A 177 6.26 5.06 -2.93
C LEU A 177 7.04 6.36 -2.95
N GLY A 178 6.46 7.44 -2.42
CA GLY A 178 7.15 8.73 -2.32
C GLY A 178 8.41 8.72 -1.45
N CYS A 179 8.65 7.68 -0.66
CA CYS A 179 9.86 7.51 0.16
C CYS A 179 10.91 6.59 -0.49
N LEU A 180 10.59 5.96 -1.62
CA LEU A 180 11.52 5.08 -2.33
C LEU A 180 12.37 5.89 -3.29
N LYS A 181 13.68 5.66 -3.25
CA LYS A 181 14.63 6.14 -4.26
C LYS A 181 14.85 5.08 -5.33
N GLU A 182 14.83 3.82 -4.92
CA GLU A 182 15.04 2.66 -5.80
C GLU A 182 14.30 1.43 -5.28
N ILE A 183 13.93 0.57 -6.23
CA ILE A 183 13.48 -0.80 -6.01
C ILE A 183 14.14 -1.72 -7.03
N SER A 184 14.69 -2.85 -6.58
CA SER A 184 15.39 -3.80 -7.45
C SER A 184 15.07 -5.24 -7.08
N ALA A 185 15.24 -6.14 -8.04
CA ALA A 185 15.21 -7.57 -7.80
C ALA A 185 16.56 -8.20 -8.15
N GLU A 186 17.11 -8.96 -7.21
CA GLU A 186 18.31 -9.78 -7.41
C GLU A 186 17.95 -11.25 -7.13
N GLY A 187 17.80 -12.03 -8.21
CA GLY A 187 17.35 -13.41 -8.12
C GLY A 187 15.93 -13.49 -7.58
N LYS A 188 15.79 -13.96 -6.34
CA LYS A 188 14.48 -14.09 -5.64
C LYS A 188 14.23 -13.00 -4.61
N TYR A 189 15.20 -12.11 -4.37
CA TYR A 189 15.09 -11.09 -3.35
C TYR A 189 14.76 -9.75 -3.98
N VAL A 190 13.83 -9.02 -3.36
CA VAL A 190 13.50 -7.65 -3.72
C VAL A 190 14.09 -6.72 -2.67
N TYR A 191 14.72 -5.65 -3.12
CA TYR A 191 15.35 -4.64 -2.29
C TYR A 191 14.67 -3.29 -2.53
N ILE A 192 14.52 -2.51 -1.47
CA ILE A 192 14.09 -1.11 -1.51
C ILE A 192 15.19 -0.29 -0.85
N ASN A 193 15.72 0.71 -1.56
CA ASN A 193 16.82 1.56 -1.07
C ASN A 193 18.03 0.75 -0.52
N GLY A 194 18.37 -0.36 -1.16
CA GLY A 194 19.43 -1.29 -0.73
C GLY A 194 19.08 -2.22 0.45
N GLU A 195 17.92 -2.08 1.09
CA GLU A 195 17.47 -2.98 2.16
C GLU A 195 16.57 -4.09 1.61
N ARG A 196 16.76 -5.32 2.10
CA ARG A 196 15.94 -6.46 1.67
C ARG A 196 14.50 -6.28 2.13
N TYR A 197 13.59 -6.19 1.18
CA TYR A 197 12.17 -5.97 1.40
C TYR A 197 11.33 -7.25 1.30
N ALA A 198 11.56 -8.06 0.26
CA ALA A 198 10.76 -9.26 0.02
C ALA A 198 11.60 -10.42 -0.52
N GLU A 199 11.05 -11.62 -0.40
CA GLU A 199 11.54 -12.84 -1.03
C GLU A 199 10.41 -13.47 -1.84
N LEU A 200 10.60 -13.61 -3.15
CA LEU A 200 9.61 -14.10 -4.12
C LEU A 200 10.14 -15.36 -4.80
N ASN A 201 9.45 -16.47 -4.62
CA ASN A 201 9.91 -17.79 -5.05
C ASN A 201 9.27 -18.26 -6.36
N ILE A 202 8.09 -17.75 -6.71
CA ILE A 202 7.28 -18.22 -7.84
C ILE A 202 7.42 -17.36 -9.11
N PRO A 203 7.47 -16.02 -9.04
CA PRO A 203 7.53 -15.18 -10.24
C PRO A 203 8.81 -15.36 -11.06
N ASN A 204 8.72 -15.08 -12.36
CA ASN A 204 9.87 -15.05 -13.25
C ASN A 204 10.81 -13.89 -12.87
N ARG A 205 12.11 -14.18 -12.80
CA ARG A 205 13.15 -13.24 -12.36
C ARG A 205 13.38 -12.10 -13.35
N ASP A 206 13.27 -12.39 -14.65
CA ASP A 206 13.43 -11.38 -15.69
C ASP A 206 12.24 -10.39 -15.67
N ASP A 207 11.01 -10.89 -15.50
CA ASP A 207 9.81 -10.05 -15.37
C ASP A 207 9.88 -9.14 -14.13
N LEU A 208 10.31 -9.70 -12.99
CA LEU A 208 10.51 -8.91 -11.76
C LEU A 208 11.54 -7.81 -11.97
N ARG A 209 12.67 -8.13 -12.61
CA ARG A 209 13.71 -7.14 -12.90
C ARG A 209 13.15 -6.04 -13.81
N THR A 210 12.49 -6.40 -14.91
CA THR A 210 11.90 -5.43 -15.84
C THR A 210 10.87 -4.53 -15.18
N LEU A 211 9.98 -5.08 -14.35
CA LEU A 211 9.00 -4.30 -13.60
C LEU A 211 9.69 -3.31 -12.65
N PHE A 212 10.62 -3.78 -11.82
CA PHE A 212 11.25 -2.92 -10.80
C PHE A 212 12.22 -1.91 -11.40
N GLU A 213 12.86 -2.20 -12.53
CA GLU A 213 13.62 -1.21 -13.31
C GLU A 213 12.71 -0.08 -13.81
N ALA A 214 11.51 -0.41 -14.29
CA ALA A 214 10.54 0.60 -14.73
C ALA A 214 10.01 1.43 -13.54
N VAL A 215 9.73 0.80 -12.40
CA VAL A 215 9.33 1.51 -11.17
C VAL A 215 10.46 2.43 -10.69
N THR A 216 11.70 1.95 -10.65
CA THR A 216 12.86 2.78 -10.26
C THR A 216 13.06 3.96 -11.20
N ARG A 217 12.92 3.76 -12.50
CA ARG A 217 12.96 4.86 -13.48
C ARG A 217 11.91 5.93 -13.17
N TYR A 218 10.67 5.51 -12.94
CA TYR A 218 9.59 6.43 -12.55
C TYR A 218 9.91 7.19 -11.25
N LEU A 219 10.44 6.50 -10.23
CA LEU A 219 10.82 7.12 -8.95
C LEU A 219 11.92 8.18 -9.15
N GLN A 220 12.89 7.92 -10.04
CA GLN A 220 13.98 8.86 -10.34
C GLN A 220 13.52 10.06 -11.20
N GLU A 221 12.53 9.87 -12.07
CA GLU A 221 11.96 10.93 -12.90
C GLU A 221 10.96 11.82 -12.13
N SER A 222 10.40 11.31 -11.03
CA SER A 222 9.40 11.98 -10.20
C SER A 222 9.95 12.60 -8.91
N ALA A 223 11.24 12.39 -8.61
CA ALA A 223 11.95 12.92 -7.44
C ALA A 223 12.53 14.33 -7.68
#